data_AF-A0A4P6KED9-F1
#
_entry.id   AF-A0A4P6KED9-F1
#
_cell.length_a   1.000
_cell.length_b   1.000
_cell.length_c   1.000
_cell.angle_alpha   90.00
_cell.angle_beta   90.00
_cell.angle_gamma   90.00
#
_symmetry.space_group_name_H-M   'P 1'
#
loop_
_entity.id
_entity.type
_entity.pdbx_description
1 polymer ?
#
loop_
_entity_poly.entity_id
_entity_poly.type
_entity_poly.pdbx_seq_one_letter_code
_entity_poly.pdbx_strand_id
1 'polypeptide(L)'
;MMDTDTPVDTVDSIALGVSMKGFFATMPELTYSEEGRPVFFARFGIECHRTAPDGTRIRLEPRFGSVFAYGETAEIAHRQFRKYDVFIAHGQIETNKNSGKQQFVAEDFGHSILRTRYEVDRSPRHTVGESQRQAITPDSLNRSRRRREQPQPTGISR
;
A
#
# COMPACT_ATOMS: atom_id res chain seq x y z
N MET A 1 -19.75 -13.20 46.59
CA MET A 1 -19.21 -13.60 45.28
C MET A 1 -20.21 -13.14 44.23
N MET A 2 -19.95 -12.00 43.60
CA MET A 2 -20.64 -11.58 42.38
C MET A 2 -19.54 -11.54 41.33
N ASP A 3 -19.65 -12.40 40.33
CA ASP A 3 -18.74 -12.43 39.19
C ASP A 3 -18.85 -11.10 38.46
N THR A 4 -17.72 -10.43 38.33
CA THR A 4 -17.53 -9.26 37.48
C THR A 4 -17.63 -9.71 36.03
N ASP A 5 -18.75 -9.39 35.39
CA ASP A 5 -18.91 -9.46 33.95
C ASP A 5 -17.86 -8.54 33.31
N THR A 6 -16.77 -9.15 32.86
CA THR A 6 -15.68 -8.45 32.18
C THR A 6 -16.13 -8.27 30.74
N PRO A 7 -16.22 -7.03 30.21
CA PRO A 7 -16.68 -6.84 28.84
C PRO A 7 -15.70 -7.54 27.90
N VAL A 8 -16.23 -8.48 27.11
CA VAL A 8 -15.53 -9.20 26.06
C VAL A 8 -14.82 -8.18 25.17
N ASP A 9 -13.49 -8.31 25.09
CA ASP A 9 -12.64 -7.53 24.20
C ASP A 9 -13.29 -7.44 22.80
N THR A 10 -13.54 -6.21 22.35
CA THR A 10 -14.04 -5.93 21.00
C THR A 10 -12.90 -6.23 20.03
N VAL A 11 -12.80 -7.49 19.61
CA VAL A 11 -11.87 -7.94 18.58
C VAL A 11 -12.34 -7.39 17.22
N ASP A 12 -11.39 -6.80 16.48
CA ASP A 12 -11.41 -6.53 15.04
C ASP A 12 -12.33 -5.44 14.48
N SER A 13 -12.00 -4.17 14.73
CA SER A 13 -12.39 -3.08 13.82
C SER A 13 -11.38 -2.96 12.67
N ILE A 14 -11.81 -3.28 11.44
CA ILE A 14 -11.01 -3.02 10.23
C ILE A 14 -11.00 -1.52 9.97
N ALA A 15 -9.82 -0.88 10.03
CA ALA A 15 -9.66 0.51 9.64
C ALA A 15 -9.68 0.64 8.11
N LEU A 16 -10.70 1.32 7.58
CA LEU A 16 -10.83 1.62 6.15
C LEU A 16 -10.38 3.06 5.88
N GLY A 17 -9.56 3.27 4.84
CA GLY A 17 -9.23 4.61 4.35
C GLY A 17 -10.00 4.99 3.08
N VAL A 18 -9.73 6.20 2.59
CA VAL A 18 -10.42 6.73 1.40
C VAL A 18 -9.70 6.22 0.16
N SER A 19 -10.47 5.73 -0.81
CA SER A 19 -9.96 5.37 -2.13
C SER A 19 -10.55 6.25 -3.22
N MET A 20 -9.77 6.50 -4.27
CA MET A 20 -10.24 7.14 -5.48
C MET A 20 -9.78 6.39 -6.71
N LYS A 21 -10.59 6.46 -7.76
CA LYS A 21 -10.19 6.14 -9.13
C LYS A 21 -10.27 7.40 -9.98
N GLY A 22 -9.19 7.73 -10.69
CA GLY A 22 -9.11 8.91 -11.54
C GLY A 22 -8.09 8.75 -12.65
N PHE A 23 -7.84 9.84 -13.38
CA PHE A 23 -6.76 9.93 -14.35
C PHE A 23 -5.95 11.20 -14.13
N PHE A 24 -4.66 11.19 -14.45
CA PHE A 24 -3.83 12.40 -14.37
C PHE A 24 -4.16 13.36 -15.52
N ALA A 25 -4.74 14.51 -15.19
CA ALA A 25 -5.11 15.54 -16.16
C ALA A 25 -3.91 16.41 -16.58
N THR A 26 -2.90 16.50 -15.72
CA THR A 26 -1.59 17.12 -16.00
C THR A 26 -0.48 16.07 -15.96
N MET A 27 0.69 16.39 -16.51
CA MET A 27 1.88 15.60 -16.21
C MET A 27 2.15 15.70 -14.70
N PRO A 28 2.44 14.59 -14.01
CA PRO A 28 2.86 14.68 -12.63
C PRO A 28 4.20 15.40 -12.47
N GLU A 29 4.29 16.23 -11.43
CA GLU A 29 5.46 17.00 -11.07
C GLU A 29 6.07 16.44 -9.79
N LEU A 30 7.40 16.43 -9.71
CA LEU A 30 8.14 16.11 -8.50
C LEU A 30 8.93 17.34 -8.07
N THR A 31 8.64 17.82 -6.86
CA THR A 31 9.34 18.90 -6.19
C THR A 31 9.85 18.42 -4.83
N TYR A 32 10.44 19.32 -4.05
CA TYR A 32 10.97 19.04 -2.73
C TYR A 32 10.50 20.12 -1.76
N SER A 33 10.12 19.72 -0.54
CA SER A 33 9.81 20.66 0.53
C SER A 33 11.07 21.40 1.01
N GLU A 34 10.91 22.40 1.86
CA GLU A 34 12.03 23.11 2.50
C GLU A 34 12.96 22.16 3.28
N GLU A 35 12.40 21.10 3.86
CA GLU A 35 13.13 20.05 4.57
C GLU A 35 13.75 19.00 3.62
N GLY A 36 13.64 19.19 2.30
CA GLY A 36 14.15 18.25 1.30
C GLY A 36 13.29 17.00 1.10
N ARG A 37 12.06 16.97 1.63
CA ARG A 37 11.16 15.82 1.44
C ARG A 37 10.57 15.84 0.02
N PRO A 38 10.64 14.74 -0.75
CA PRO A 38 10.00 14.66 -2.06
C PRO A 38 8.49 14.93 -1.98
N VAL A 39 7.98 15.72 -2.92
CA VAL A 39 6.56 16.07 -3.05
C VAL A 39 6.12 15.82 -4.49
N PHE A 40 5.18 14.89 -4.66
CA PHE A 40 4.51 14.65 -5.92
C PHE A 40 3.26 15.53 -5.98
N PHE A 41 3.00 16.14 -7.13
CA PHE A 41 1.78 16.89 -7.39
C PHE A 41 1.23 16.61 -8.79
N ALA A 42 -0.08 16.46 -8.90
CA ALA A 42 -0.77 16.47 -10.18
C ALA A 42 -2.22 16.97 -10.06
N ARG A 43 -2.77 17.49 -11.16
CA ARG A 43 -4.22 17.62 -11.32
C ARG A 43 -4.77 16.30 -11.81
N PHE A 44 -5.85 15.83 -11.19
CA PHE A 44 -6.57 14.64 -11.62
C PHE A 44 -7.95 14.98 -12.14
N GLY A 45 -8.52 14.10 -12.97
CA GLY A 45 -9.92 14.10 -13.35
C GLY A 45 -10.63 12.80 -12.92
N ILE A 46 -11.92 12.91 -12.61
CA ILE A 46 -12.81 11.77 -12.34
C ILE A 46 -13.88 11.71 -13.42
N GLU A 47 -13.99 10.56 -14.09
CA GLU A 47 -15.05 10.32 -15.07
C GLU A 47 -16.41 10.21 -14.39
N CYS A 48 -17.24 11.24 -14.56
CA CYS A 48 -18.59 11.26 -14.03
C CYS A 48 -19.57 10.62 -15.02
N HIS A 49 -20.53 9.87 -14.49
CA HIS A 49 -21.58 9.23 -15.27
C HIS A 49 -22.91 9.38 -14.56
N ARG A 50 -23.99 9.44 -15.33
CA ARG A 50 -25.35 9.41 -14.81
C ARG A 50 -26.15 8.34 -15.56
N THR A 51 -27.00 7.63 -14.84
CA THR A 51 -27.98 6.72 -15.44
C THR A 51 -29.22 7.53 -15.83
N ALA A 52 -29.62 7.43 -17.09
CA ALA A 52 -30.84 8.02 -17.60
C ALA A 52 -32.08 7.17 -17.20
N PRO A 53 -33.31 7.71 -17.34
CA PRO A 53 -34.53 6.98 -16.97
C PRO A 53 -34.71 5.65 -17.72
N ASP A 54 -34.13 5.52 -18.91
CA ASP A 54 -34.14 4.33 -19.75
C ASP A 54 -33.05 3.29 -19.37
N GLY A 55 -32.25 3.56 -18.34
CA GLY A 55 -31.14 2.71 -17.91
C GLY A 55 -29.84 2.94 -18.69
N THR A 56 -29.83 3.80 -19.71
CA THR A 56 -28.62 4.11 -20.47
C THR A 56 -27.63 4.94 -19.63
N ARG A 57 -26.33 4.68 -19.77
CA ARG A 57 -25.28 5.40 -19.04
C ARG A 57 -24.80 6.59 -19.87
N ILE A 58 -25.10 7.80 -19.41
CA ILE A 58 -24.66 9.05 -20.02
C ILE A 58 -23.33 9.49 -19.38
N ARG A 59 -22.32 9.74 -20.22
CA ARG A 59 -21.03 10.32 -19.79
C ARG A 59 -21.22 11.83 -19.54
N LEU A 60 -20.74 12.30 -18.40
CA LEU A 60 -20.74 13.72 -18.05
C LEU A 60 -19.33 14.31 -18.16
N GLU A 61 -19.24 15.64 -18.12
CA GLU A 61 -17.97 16.34 -18.01
C GLU A 61 -17.19 15.86 -16.78
N PRO A 62 -15.89 15.53 -16.91
CA PRO A 62 -15.08 15.14 -15.76
C PRO A 62 -15.00 16.23 -14.69
N ARG A 63 -14.90 15.80 -13.43
CA ARG A 63 -14.61 16.70 -12.30
C ARG A 63 -13.12 16.66 -11.99
N PHE A 64 -12.54 17.81 -11.69
CA PHE A 64 -11.09 17.92 -11.51
C PHE A 64 -10.69 18.31 -10.09
N GLY A 65 -9.65 17.65 -9.57
CA GLY A 65 -9.07 17.89 -8.26
C GLY A 65 -7.55 17.90 -8.28
N SER A 66 -6.95 18.07 -7.11
CA SER A 66 -5.49 18.02 -6.91
C SER A 66 -5.14 16.80 -6.07
N VAL A 67 -4.10 16.08 -6.48
CA VAL A 67 -3.54 14.97 -5.72
C VAL A 67 -2.08 15.26 -5.38
N PHE A 68 -1.71 14.93 -4.15
CA PHE A 68 -0.36 15.01 -3.63
C PHE A 68 0.07 13.64 -3.11
N ALA A 69 1.39 13.40 -3.11
CA ALA A 69 2.00 12.36 -2.31
C ALA A 69 3.37 12.84 -1.83
N TYR A 70 3.93 12.17 -0.82
CA TYR A 70 5.15 12.59 -0.17
C TYR A 70 6.15 11.45 -0.02
N GLY A 71 7.45 11.76 0.08
CA GLY A 71 8.49 10.78 0.37
C GLY A 71 8.68 9.74 -0.74
N GLU A 72 8.92 8.48 -0.37
CA GLU A 72 9.18 7.39 -1.32
C GLU A 72 8.03 7.20 -2.33
N THR A 73 6.77 7.27 -1.87
CA THR A 73 5.59 7.20 -2.75
C THR A 73 5.64 8.27 -3.82
N ALA A 74 6.04 9.50 -3.48
CA ALA A 74 6.13 10.60 -4.43
C ALA A 74 7.14 10.31 -5.55
N GLU A 75 8.32 9.82 -5.19
CA GLU A 75 9.37 9.52 -6.15
C GLU A 75 9.00 8.35 -7.07
N ILE A 76 8.47 7.26 -6.50
CA ILE A 76 8.02 6.09 -7.26
C ILE A 76 6.89 6.50 -8.19
N ALA A 77 5.87 7.21 -7.69
CA ALA A 77 4.74 7.64 -8.50
C ALA A 77 5.19 8.55 -9.65
N HIS A 78 6.07 9.53 -9.40
CA HIS A 78 6.58 10.39 -10.47
C HIS A 78 7.34 9.60 -11.55
N ARG A 79 8.15 8.60 -11.15
CA ARG A 79 8.86 7.76 -12.13
C ARG A 79 7.90 6.96 -13.00
N GLN A 80 6.83 6.44 -12.42
CA GLN A 80 5.93 5.47 -13.06
C GLN A 80 4.78 6.10 -13.85
N PHE A 81 4.20 7.20 -13.38
CA PHE A 81 2.99 7.77 -13.98
C PHE A 81 3.27 8.89 -14.98
N ARG A 82 2.39 9.00 -15.98
CA ARG A 82 2.38 10.06 -16.99
C ARG A 82 0.99 10.70 -17.08
N LYS A 83 0.92 11.82 -17.81
CA LYS A 83 -0.36 12.45 -18.16
C LYS A 83 -1.27 11.42 -18.83
N TYR A 84 -2.55 11.44 -18.46
CA TYR A 84 -3.63 10.55 -18.89
C TYR A 84 -3.61 9.11 -18.38
N ASP A 85 -2.61 8.71 -17.59
CA ASP A 85 -2.69 7.41 -16.92
C ASP A 85 -3.86 7.37 -15.95
N VAL A 86 -4.57 6.24 -15.96
CA VAL A 86 -5.67 5.96 -15.04
C VAL A 86 -5.12 5.26 -13.82
N PHE A 87 -5.39 5.83 -12.65
CA PHE A 87 -4.88 5.33 -11.38
C PHE A 87 -6.02 4.98 -10.42
N ILE A 88 -5.67 4.14 -9.46
CA ILE A 88 -6.39 3.92 -8.21
C ILE A 88 -5.44 4.40 -7.11
N ALA A 89 -5.93 5.16 -6.15
CA ALA A 89 -5.13 5.63 -5.03
C ALA A 89 -5.86 5.39 -3.71
N HIS A 90 -5.08 5.18 -2.66
CA HIS A 90 -5.51 5.14 -1.27
C HIS A 90 -4.87 6.28 -0.49
N GLY A 91 -5.61 6.88 0.44
CA GLY A 91 -5.11 7.93 1.30
C GLY A 91 -6.23 8.71 1.98
N GLN A 92 -6.06 10.03 2.08
CA GLN A 92 -6.97 10.91 2.82
C GLN A 92 -7.28 12.21 2.06
N ILE A 93 -8.39 12.85 2.43
CA ILE A 93 -8.75 14.18 1.94
C ILE A 93 -8.29 15.20 2.98
N GLU A 94 -7.49 16.16 2.54
CA GLU A 94 -7.06 17.29 3.35
C GLU A 94 -7.61 18.58 2.78
N THR A 95 -7.80 19.58 3.65
CA THR A 95 -8.10 20.95 3.22
C THR A 95 -6.83 21.75 3.26
N ASN A 96 -6.43 22.30 2.10
CA ASN A 96 -5.28 23.20 2.03
C ASN A 96 -5.54 24.44 2.90
N LYS A 97 -4.66 24.71 3.87
CA LYS A 97 -4.83 25.80 4.84
C LYS A 97 -4.84 27.19 4.19
N ASN A 98 -4.10 27.37 3.09
CA ASN A 98 -3.96 28.67 2.43
C ASN A 98 -5.10 28.93 1.45
N SER A 99 -5.46 27.93 0.65
CA SER A 99 -6.48 28.10 -0.39
C SER A 99 -7.89 27.67 0.01
N GLY A 100 -8.06 26.97 1.14
CA GLY A 100 -9.32 26.38 1.57
C GLY A 100 -9.86 25.27 0.65
N LYS A 101 -9.06 24.80 -0.32
CA LYS A 101 -9.50 23.79 -1.30
C LYS A 101 -9.19 22.40 -0.78
N GLN A 102 -10.11 21.46 -1.02
CA GLN A 102 -9.86 20.06 -0.77
C GLN A 102 -8.84 19.49 -1.76
N GLN A 103 -7.91 18.71 -1.22
CA GLN A 103 -6.87 17.99 -1.95
C GLN A 103 -6.84 16.55 -1.46
N PHE A 104 -6.50 15.62 -2.34
CA PHE A 104 -6.27 14.25 -1.94
C PHE A 104 -4.79 14.04 -1.68
N VAL A 105 -4.46 13.52 -0.50
CA VAL A 105 -3.10 13.10 -0.17
C VAL A 105 -3.05 11.59 -0.25
N ALA A 106 -2.40 11.11 -1.29
CA ALA A 106 -2.22 9.69 -1.57
C ALA A 106 -1.05 9.13 -0.75
N GLU A 107 -1.30 8.02 -0.10
CA GLU A 107 -0.31 7.19 0.57
C GLU A 107 0.27 6.14 -0.40
N ASP A 108 -0.58 5.64 -1.31
CA ASP A 108 -0.20 4.65 -2.32
C ASP A 108 -0.99 4.85 -3.63
N PHE A 109 -0.40 4.38 -4.73
CA PHE A 109 -0.96 4.40 -6.08
C PHE A 109 -0.82 3.06 -6.78
N GLY A 110 -1.85 2.69 -7.53
CA GLY A 110 -1.81 1.62 -8.51
C GLY A 110 -2.33 2.10 -9.87
N HIS A 111 -1.76 1.59 -10.96
CA HIS A 111 -2.39 1.74 -12.27
C HIS A 111 -3.72 0.97 -12.29
N SER A 112 -4.73 1.51 -12.97
CA SER A 112 -5.98 0.78 -13.21
C SER A 112 -5.72 -0.36 -14.18
N ILE A 113 -5.81 -1.60 -13.69
CA ILE A 113 -5.64 -2.83 -14.47
C ILE A 113 -6.55 -2.90 -15.72
N LEU A 114 -7.71 -2.21 -15.68
CA LEU A 114 -8.64 -2.14 -16.82
C LEU A 114 -8.17 -1.23 -17.96
N ARG A 115 -7.15 -0.41 -17.72
CA ARG A 115 -6.74 0.70 -18.61
C ARG A 115 -5.26 0.69 -18.94
N THR A 116 -4.44 0.05 -18.12
CA THR A 116 -2.99 -0.01 -18.29
C THR A 116 -2.52 -1.45 -18.31
N ARG A 117 -1.70 -1.80 -19.30
CA ARG A 117 -0.95 -3.06 -19.34
C ARG A 117 0.40 -2.85 -18.68
N TYR A 118 0.85 -3.81 -17.89
CA TYR A 118 2.11 -3.72 -17.17
C TYR A 118 2.72 -5.11 -16.96
N GLU A 119 4.03 -5.13 -16.81
CA GLU A 119 4.78 -6.27 -16.31
C GLU A 119 4.94 -6.13 -14.80
N VAL A 120 4.82 -7.25 -14.09
CA VAL A 120 5.02 -7.29 -12.64
C VAL A 120 6.31 -8.03 -12.37
N ASP A 121 7.31 -7.29 -11.92
CA ASP A 121 8.50 -7.88 -11.31
C ASP A 121 8.11 -8.49 -9.95
N ARG A 122 8.30 -9.81 -9.84
CA ARG A 122 8.07 -10.58 -8.61
C ARG A 122 9.38 -11.08 -8.00
N SER A 123 10.52 -10.55 -8.46
CA SER A 123 11.80 -10.80 -7.82
C SER A 123 11.66 -10.49 -6.33
N PRO A 124 12.20 -11.34 -5.43
CA PRO A 124 12.16 -11.07 -4.01
C PRO A 124 12.64 -9.65 -3.76
N ARG A 125 11.81 -8.83 -3.09
CA ARG A 125 12.28 -7.54 -2.60
C ARG A 125 13.43 -7.88 -1.66
N HIS A 126 14.65 -7.48 -1.99
CA HIS A 126 15.76 -7.56 -1.04
C HIS A 126 15.41 -6.62 0.11
N THR A 127 14.68 -7.15 1.10
CA THR A 127 14.52 -6.42 2.35
C THR A 127 15.91 -6.38 2.97
N VAL A 128 16.38 -5.18 3.30
CA VAL A 128 17.57 -4.97 4.12
C VAL A 128 17.24 -5.57 5.49
N GLY A 129 17.41 -6.89 5.65
CA GLY A 129 16.95 -7.66 6.80
C GLY A 129 16.73 -9.16 6.57
N GLU A 130 16.48 -9.61 5.33
CA GLU A 130 16.20 -11.05 5.07
C GLU A 130 17.42 -11.96 5.08
N SER A 131 18.64 -11.42 5.07
CA SER A 131 19.87 -12.20 5.26
C SER A 131 19.99 -12.86 6.65
N GLN A 132 19.05 -12.62 7.58
CA GLN A 132 19.04 -13.25 8.91
C GLN A 132 17.92 -14.28 9.12
N ARG A 133 16.97 -14.44 8.20
CA ARG A 133 16.02 -15.56 8.24
C ARG A 133 16.56 -16.70 7.38
N GLN A 134 17.63 -17.33 7.85
CA GLN A 134 17.92 -18.70 7.40
C GLN A 134 16.66 -19.53 7.64
N ALA A 135 16.08 -20.03 6.56
CA ALA A 135 14.99 -20.98 6.61
C ALA A 135 15.41 -22.14 7.52
N ILE A 136 14.74 -22.29 8.67
CA ILE A 136 14.77 -23.53 9.44
C ILE A 136 14.09 -24.56 8.53
N THR A 137 14.89 -25.26 7.74
CA THR A 137 14.40 -26.40 6.96
C THR A 137 13.98 -27.50 7.93
N PRO A 138 12.90 -28.25 7.66
CA PRO A 138 12.39 -29.31 8.55
C PRO A 138 13.46 -30.33 8.98
N ASP A 139 14.50 -30.49 8.15
CA ASP A 139 15.60 -31.43 8.37
C ASP A 139 16.53 -31.05 9.55
N SER A 140 16.60 -29.75 9.89
CA SER A 140 17.42 -29.24 11.00
C SER A 140 16.88 -29.64 12.39
N LEU A 141 15.56 -29.83 12.52
CA LEU A 141 14.92 -30.28 13.76
C LEU A 141 15.15 -31.78 14.01
N ASN A 142 15.28 -32.58 12.95
CA ASN A 142 15.45 -34.02 13.07
C ASN A 142 16.88 -34.41 13.50
N ARG A 143 17.89 -33.64 13.06
CA ARG A 143 19.29 -33.84 13.45
C ARG A 143 19.55 -33.54 14.93
N SER A 144 18.77 -32.63 15.50
CA SER A 144 18.84 -32.22 16.91
C SER A 144 18.28 -33.28 17.87
N ARG A 145 17.26 -34.03 17.44
CA ARG A 145 16.65 -35.11 18.24
C ARG A 145 17.51 -36.37 18.29
N ARG A 146 18.09 -36.78 17.15
CA ARG A 146 18.96 -37.97 17.09
C ARG A 146 20.23 -37.86 17.94
N ARG A 147 20.72 -36.64 18.18
CA ARG A 147 21.90 -36.41 19.04
C ARG A 147 21.60 -36.53 20.54
N ARG A 148 20.33 -36.40 20.97
CA ARG A 148 19.94 -36.54 22.38
C ARG A 148 19.64 -37.99 22.78
N GLU A 149 19.45 -38.89 21.81
CA GLU A 149 19.01 -40.27 22.07
C GLU A 149 20.13 -41.32 22.01
N GLN A 150 21.41 -40.93 21.91
CA GLN A 150 22.50 -41.88 22.08
C GLN A 150 22.81 -42.07 23.57
N PRO A 151 22.58 -43.27 24.16
CA PRO A 151 23.05 -43.56 25.49
C PRO A 151 24.59 -43.66 25.48
N GLN A 152 25.23 -42.96 26.41
CA GLN A 152 26.67 -43.02 26.66
C GLN A 152 27.06 -44.45 27.04
N PRO A 153 28.11 -45.06 26.41
CA PRO A 153 28.60 -46.36 26.85
C PRO A 153 29.29 -46.20 28.21
N THR A 154 28.72 -46.83 29.24
CA THR A 154 29.39 -47.03 30.53
C THR A 154 30.37 -48.20 30.41
N GLY A 155 31.66 -47.94 30.68
CA GLY A 155 32.71 -48.96 30.70
C GLY A 155 34.05 -48.32 31.08
N ILE A 156 34.31 -48.13 32.38
CA ILE A 156 35.09 -49.01 33.28
C ILE A 156 36.61 -48.86 33.08
N SER A 157 37.22 -48.36 34.17
CA SER A 157 38.63 -48.15 34.42
C SER A 157 39.45 -49.44 34.43
N ARG A 158 40.66 -49.39 33.85
CA ARG A 158 41.85 -50.10 34.34
C ARG A 158 43.13 -49.43 33.87
#